data_AF-A0A2U9IB96-F1
#
_entry.id   AF-A0A2U9IB96-F1
#
_cell.length_a   1.000
_cell.length_b   1.000
_cell.length_c   1.000
_cell.angle_alpha   90.00
_cell.angle_beta   90.00
_cell.angle_gamma   90.00
#
_symmetry.space_group_name_H-M   'P 1'
#
loop_
_entity.id
_entity.type
_entity.pdbx_description
1 polymer ?
#
loop_
_entity_poly.entity_id
_entity_poly.type
_entity_poly.pdbx_seq_one_letter_code
_entity_poly.pdbx_strand_id
1 'polypeptide(L)'
;MEEALRMAKQGKPLMAMTMIKSYVQDNVEGKDIRKMNKECRDLIYAILSTPSLNDESWGVFVPAPTEKEIEIVIEKIRDCLSLF
;
A
#
# COMPACT_ATOMS: atom_id res chain seq x y z
N MET A 1 2.25 3.27 8.43
CA MET A 1 2.63 1.86 8.18
C MET A 1 2.26 0.92 9.32
N GLU A 2 2.67 1.18 10.58
CA GLU A 2 2.22 0.36 11.73
C GLU A 2 0.70 0.34 11.89
N GLU A 3 0.08 1.51 11.69
CA GLU A 3 -1.38 1.65 11.71
C GLU A 3 -2.08 0.81 10.62
N ALA A 4 -1.48 0.70 9.43
CA ALA A 4 -2.01 -0.14 8.36
C ALA A 4 -1.94 -1.64 8.74
N LEU A 5 -0.84 -2.08 9.34
CA LEU A 5 -0.70 -3.44 9.85
C LEU A 5 -1.70 -3.72 10.98
N ARG A 6 -1.96 -2.73 11.85
CA ARG A 6 -2.99 -2.84 12.89
C ARG A 6 -4.38 -3.01 12.29
N MET A 7 -4.72 -2.28 11.24
CA MET A 7 -6.00 -2.44 10.54
C MET A 7 -6.14 -3.82 9.89
N ALA A 8 -5.07 -4.32 9.25
CA ALA A 8 -5.05 -5.67 8.69
C ALA A 8 -5.34 -6.74 9.74
N LYS A 9 -4.68 -6.66 10.91
CA LYS A 9 -4.90 -7.55 12.07
C LYS A 9 -6.32 -7.47 12.63
N GLN A 10 -7.01 -6.36 12.43
CA GLN A 10 -8.41 -6.16 12.83
C GLN A 10 -9.42 -6.65 11.79
N GLY A 11 -8.97 -7.32 10.73
CA GLY A 11 -9.84 -7.76 9.64
C GLY A 11 -10.31 -6.62 8.74
N LYS A 12 -9.53 -5.53 8.67
CA LYS A 12 -9.78 -4.38 7.79
C LYS A 12 -8.69 -4.21 6.72
N PRO A 13 -8.47 -5.21 5.85
CA PRO A 13 -7.42 -5.19 4.84
C PRO A 13 -7.59 -4.09 3.77
N LEU A 14 -8.81 -3.73 3.37
CA LEU A 14 -9.01 -2.67 2.38
C LEU A 14 -8.69 -1.29 2.97
N MET A 15 -9.06 -1.06 4.23
CA MET A 15 -8.63 0.12 4.97
C MET A 15 -7.10 0.17 5.11
N ALA A 16 -6.46 -0.95 5.42
CA ALA A 16 -5.00 -1.04 5.49
C ALA A 16 -4.34 -0.64 4.15
N MET A 17 -4.86 -1.13 3.03
CA MET A 17 -4.38 -0.75 1.69
C MET A 17 -4.57 0.74 1.39
N THR A 18 -5.69 1.33 1.80
CA THR A 18 -5.92 2.77 1.67
C THR A 18 -4.89 3.57 2.47
N MET A 19 -4.55 3.14 3.69
CA MET A 19 -3.51 3.79 4.50
C MET A 19 -2.11 3.65 3.88
N ILE A 20 -1.80 2.48 3.31
CA ILE A 20 -0.55 2.26 2.59
C ILE A 20 -0.45 3.20 1.39
N LYS A 21 -1.54 3.35 0.62
CA LYS A 21 -1.60 4.28 -0.50
C LYS A 21 -1.33 5.72 -0.07
N SER A 22 -1.98 6.21 0.99
CA SER A 22 -1.74 7.56 1.51
C SER A 22 -0.28 7.75 1.92
N TYR A 23 0.28 6.78 2.65
CA TYR A 23 1.70 6.83 3.03
C TYR A 23 2.63 6.91 1.80
N VAL A 24 2.37 6.11 0.77
CA VAL A 24 3.15 6.16 -0.48
C VAL A 24 3.00 7.52 -1.17
N GLN A 25 1.78 8.05 -1.29
CA GLN A 25 1.51 9.36 -1.88
C GLN A 25 2.35 10.46 -1.22
N ASP A 26 2.33 10.52 0.11
CA ASP A 26 3.06 11.55 0.88
C ASP A 26 4.58 11.45 0.70
N ASN A 27 5.12 10.23 0.51
CA ASN A 27 6.57 10.01 0.41
C ASN A 27 7.13 10.18 -1.00
N VAL A 28 6.27 10.16 -2.02
CA VAL A 28 6.66 10.33 -3.43
C VAL A 28 6.21 11.67 -4.02
N GLU A 29 5.44 12.46 -3.28
CA GLU A 29 5.02 13.79 -3.70
C GLU A 29 6.24 14.67 -4.04
N GLY A 30 6.22 15.28 -5.22
CA GLY A 30 7.32 16.10 -5.73
C GLY A 30 8.59 15.33 -6.15
N LYS A 31 8.63 14.01 -5.99
CA LYS A 31 9.77 13.16 -6.41
C LYS A 31 9.54 12.57 -7.82
N ASP A 32 10.62 12.41 -8.59
CA ASP A 32 10.55 11.75 -9.90
C ASP A 32 10.70 10.23 -9.76
N ILE A 33 9.57 9.54 -9.62
CA ILE A 33 9.47 8.08 -9.43
C ILE A 33 10.15 7.31 -10.59
N ARG A 34 10.34 7.93 -11.76
CA ARG A 34 11.04 7.32 -12.91
C ARG A 34 12.51 7.01 -12.64
N LYS A 35 13.11 7.62 -11.61
CA LYS A 35 14.50 7.36 -11.18
C LYS A 35 14.64 6.11 -10.31
N MET A 36 13.54 5.56 -9.78
CA MET A 36 13.57 4.29 -9.06
C MET A 36 13.89 3.14 -10.02
N ASN A 37 14.43 2.05 -9.49
CA ASN A 37 14.53 0.80 -10.24
C ASN A 37 13.12 0.32 -10.68
N LYS A 38 13.08 -0.53 -11.72
CA LYS A 38 11.83 -0.99 -12.34
C LYS A 38 10.87 -1.62 -11.31
N GLU A 39 11.36 -2.48 -10.44
CA GLU A 39 10.54 -3.20 -9.45
C GLU A 39 9.84 -2.22 -8.49
N CYS A 40 10.60 -1.28 -7.91
CA CYS A 40 10.06 -0.27 -7.01
C CYS A 40 9.10 0.68 -7.71
N ARG A 41 9.46 1.14 -8.90
CA ARG A 41 8.58 2.02 -9.69
C ARG A 41 7.24 1.34 -9.98
N ASP A 42 7.27 0.09 -10.42
CA ASP A 42 6.06 -0.65 -10.78
C ASP A 42 5.20 -0.93 -9.53
N LEU A 43 5.81 -1.25 -8.39
CA LEU A 43 5.11 -1.41 -7.10
C LEU A 43 4.43 -0.10 -6.66
N ILE A 44 5.17 1.02 -6.67
CA ILE A 44 4.65 2.33 -6.28
C ILE A 44 3.48 2.72 -7.19
N TYR A 45 3.60 2.52 -8.51
CA TYR A 45 2.48 2.77 -9.42
C TYR A 45 1.26 1.89 -9.15
N ALA A 46 1.45 0.61 -8.85
CA ALA A 46 0.35 -0.28 -8.51
C ALA A 46 -0.40 0.19 -7.26
N ILE A 47 0.33 0.57 -6.20
CA ILE A 47 -0.25 1.09 -4.95
C ILE A 47 -0.99 2.41 -5.19
N LEU A 48 -0.39 3.35 -5.91
CA LEU A 48 -1.03 4.63 -6.24
C LEU A 48 -2.30 4.47 -7.09
N SER A 49 -2.32 3.46 -7.97
CA SER A 49 -3.46 3.14 -8.83
C SER A 49 -4.57 2.39 -8.11
N THR A 50 -4.33 1.90 -6.89
CA THR A 50 -5.33 1.17 -6.11
C THR A 50 -6.48 2.12 -5.75
N PRO A 51 -7.75 1.76 -5.99
CA PRO A 51 -8.87 2.57 -5.55
C PRO A 51 -8.91 2.65 -4.02
N SER A 52 -9.36 3.78 -3.48
CA SER A 52 -9.57 3.91 -2.03
C SER A 52 -10.86 3.18 -1.66
N LEU A 53 -10.74 1.94 -1.18
CA LEU A 53 -11.84 1.07 -0.80
C LEU A 53 -11.91 0.91 0.72
N ASN A 54 -13.09 0.57 1.23
CA ASN A 54 -13.31 0.22 2.63
C ASN A 54 -13.95 -1.16 2.74
N ASP A 55 -13.69 -1.81 3.87
CA ASP A 55 -14.14 -3.17 4.13
C ASP A 55 -15.67 -3.25 4.27
N GLU A 56 -16.29 -2.21 4.83
CA GLU A 56 -17.73 -2.15 5.10
C GLU A 56 -18.61 -2.16 3.84
N SER A 57 -18.14 -1.52 2.75
CA SER A 57 -18.90 -1.36 1.51
C SER A 57 -18.43 -2.31 0.41
N TRP A 58 -17.14 -2.69 0.42
CA TRP A 58 -16.52 -3.39 -0.70
C TRP A 58 -16.04 -4.80 -0.36
N GLY A 59 -15.94 -5.17 0.92
CA GLY A 59 -15.33 -6.44 1.35
C GLY A 59 -15.98 -7.71 0.79
N VAL A 60 -17.23 -7.66 0.33
CA VAL A 60 -17.93 -8.79 -0.32
C VAL A 60 -17.78 -8.82 -1.84
N PHE A 61 -17.36 -7.71 -2.45
CA PHE A 61 -17.29 -7.54 -3.90
C PHE A 61 -15.87 -7.68 -4.45
N VAL A 62 -14.86 -7.40 -3.62
CA VAL A 62 -13.46 -7.50 -4.00
C VAL A 62 -12.72 -8.46 -3.09
N PRO A 63 -11.86 -9.32 -3.67
CA PRO A 63 -10.93 -10.10 -2.86
C PRO A 63 -10.01 -9.15 -2.11
N ALA A 64 -9.92 -9.34 -0.80
CA ALA A 64 -9.03 -8.57 0.04
C ALA A 64 -7.72 -9.34 0.29
N PRO A 65 -6.57 -8.64 0.33
CA PRO A 65 -5.31 -9.26 0.67
C PRO A 65 -5.33 -9.77 2.11
N THR A 66 -4.61 -10.87 2.34
CA THR A 66 -4.36 -11.41 3.67
C THR A 66 -3.46 -10.50 4.49
N GLU A 67 -3.46 -10.65 5.82
CA GLU A 67 -2.55 -9.93 6.71
C GLU A 67 -1.08 -10.08 6.28
N LYS A 68 -0.67 -11.30 5.93
CA LYS A 68 0.69 -11.59 5.49
C LYS A 68 1.06 -10.90 4.18
N GLU A 69 0.14 -10.85 3.22
CA GLU A 69 0.36 -10.11 1.97
C GLU A 69 0.50 -8.61 2.22
N ILE A 70 -0.29 -8.05 3.14
CA ILE A 70 -0.17 -6.64 3.55
C ILE A 70 1.18 -6.37 4.21
N GLU A 71 1.64 -7.26 5.09
CA GLU A 71 2.96 -7.15 5.72
C GLU A 71 4.09 -7.14 4.68
N ILE A 72 4.06 -8.07 3.72
CA ILE A 72 5.04 -8.14 2.62
C ILE A 72 5.02 -6.85 1.79
N VAL A 73 3.84 -6.32 1.47
CA VAL A 73 3.69 -5.05 0.73
C VAL A 73 4.30 -3.89 1.53
N ILE A 74 4.03 -3.82 2.84
CA ILE A 74 4.59 -2.80 3.73
C ILE A 74 6.13 -2.84 3.73
N GLU A 75 6.71 -4.03 3.86
CA GLU A 75 8.16 -4.23 3.84
C GLU A 75 8.76 -3.77 2.52
N LYS A 76 8.19 -4.22 1.39
CA LYS A 76 8.69 -3.84 0.06
C LYS A 76 8.58 -2.35 -0.23
N ILE A 77 7.51 -1.70 0.23
CA ILE A 77 7.38 -0.25 0.11
C ILE A 77 8.45 0.47 0.93
N ARG A 78 8.73 0.01 2.17
CA ARG A 78 9.78 0.59 3.01
C ARG A 78 11.15 0.45 2.36
N ASP A 79 11.47 -0.72 1.83
CA ASP A 79 12.73 -0.95 1.13
C ASP A 79 12.88 0.02 -0.05
N CYS A 80 11.84 0.11 -0.89
CA CYS A 80 11.85 1.00 -2.06
C CYS A 80 11.98 2.48 -1.71
N LEU A 81 11.32 2.95 -0.64
CA LEU A 81 11.37 4.34 -0.24
C LEU A 81 12.64 4.69 0.55
N SER A 82 13.24 3.74 1.28
CA SER A 82 14.51 3.97 2.00
C SER A 82 15.69 4.24 1.06
N LEU A 83 15.61 3.72 -0.17
CA LEU A 83 16.61 3.88 -1.23
C LEU A 83 16.36 5.11 -2.11
N PHE A 84 15.33 5.93 -1.82
CA PHE A 84 14.77 6.93 -2.73
C PHE A 84 14.58 8.34 -2.14
#